data_AF-A0A7J4QUL2-F1
#
_entry.id   AF-A0A7J4QUL2-F1
#
_cell.length_a   1.000
_cell.length_b   1.000
_cell.length_c   1.000
_cell.angle_alpha   90.00
_cell.angle_beta   90.00
_cell.angle_gamma   90.00
#
_symmetry.space_group_name_H-M   'P 1'
#
loop_
_entity.id
_entity.type
_entity.pdbx_description
1 polymer ?
#
loop_
_entity_poly.entity_id
_entity_poly.type
_entity_poly.pdbx_seq_one_letter_code
_entity_poly.pdbx_strand_id
1 'polypeptide(L)'
;MDDDVQQAQSGDRVGIAIRGAKEDSLSNGSIIVKPAINDKKTNTHIPLSVVEHKSSEMILDVSPFQKRILNQGDVIHISVDLQFTVGRIKSVNNENIVVEWDSPVYIRRENPGSAIIAQLDSKPRIMGSASLDLKE
;
A
#
# COMPACT_ATOMS: atom_id res chain seq x y z
N MET A 1 -6.55 31.78 -3.36
CA MET A 1 -5.86 31.85 -4.66
C MET A 1 -4.84 30.74 -4.59
N ASP A 2 -4.86 29.81 -5.53
CA ASP A 2 -3.89 28.71 -5.53
C ASP A 2 -2.58 29.27 -6.09
N ASP A 3 -1.55 29.33 -5.25
CA ASP A 3 -0.26 29.91 -5.61
C ASP A 3 0.64 28.84 -6.23
N ASP A 4 1.35 29.22 -7.29
CA ASP A 4 2.41 28.38 -7.85
C ASP A 4 3.56 28.29 -6.85
N VAL A 5 3.89 27.07 -6.42
CA VAL A 5 4.96 26.80 -5.46
C VAL A 5 6.10 26.02 -6.10
N GLN A 6 7.33 26.37 -5.73
CA GLN A 6 8.53 25.63 -6.16
C GLN A 6 8.68 24.29 -5.42
N GLN A 7 8.13 24.20 -4.21
CA GLN A 7 8.19 23.00 -3.38
C GLN A 7 6.92 22.91 -2.53
N ALA A 8 6.41 21.69 -2.39
CA ALA A 8 5.34 21.34 -1.45
C ALA A 8 5.89 20.47 -0.31
N GLN A 9 5.18 20.43 0.80
CA GLN A 9 5.52 19.67 2.00
C GLN A 9 4.43 18.65 2.36
N SER A 10 4.76 17.79 3.33
CA SER A 10 3.79 16.83 3.87
C SER A 10 2.60 17.56 4.50
N GLY A 11 1.38 17.17 4.10
CA GLY A 11 0.13 17.79 4.54
C GLY A 11 -0.52 18.67 3.46
N ASP A 12 0.22 19.03 2.41
CA ASP A 12 -0.32 19.85 1.33
C ASP A 12 -1.24 19.03 0.41
N ARG A 13 -2.29 19.69 -0.09
CA ARG A 13 -3.08 19.21 -1.23
C ARG A 13 -2.59 19.97 -2.46
N VAL A 14 -1.98 19.27 -3.40
CA VAL A 14 -1.30 19.90 -4.54
C VAL A 14 -1.81 19.39 -5.87
N GLY A 15 -1.98 20.30 -6.82
CA GLY A 15 -2.09 19.96 -8.25
C GLY A 15 -0.70 19.79 -8.83
N ILE A 16 -0.44 18.69 -9.54
CA ILE A 16 0.84 18.43 -10.20
C ILE A 16 0.61 18.39 -11.71
N ALA A 17 1.27 19.28 -12.44
CA ALA A 17 1.28 19.25 -13.90
C ALA A 17 2.36 18.29 -14.41
N ILE A 18 1.98 17.23 -15.11
CA ILE A 18 2.89 16.20 -15.64
C ILE A 18 2.90 16.24 -17.15
N ARG A 19 4.09 16.41 -17.74
CA ARG A 19 4.25 16.45 -19.20
C ARG A 19 4.08 15.05 -19.79
N GLY A 20 3.19 14.92 -20.77
CA GLY A 20 3.03 13.68 -21.55
C GLY A 20 2.26 12.57 -20.83
N ALA A 21 1.65 12.84 -19.68
CA ALA A 21 0.67 11.94 -19.08
C ALA A 21 -0.58 11.91 -19.96
N LYS A 22 -1.09 10.71 -20.25
CA LYS A 22 -2.42 10.54 -20.84
C LYS A 22 -3.46 10.64 -19.73
N GLU A 23 -4.70 10.91 -20.11
CA GLU A 23 -5.83 11.03 -19.17
C GLU A 23 -6.02 9.76 -18.31
N ASP A 24 -5.67 8.59 -18.85
CA ASP A 24 -5.73 7.28 -18.20
C ASP A 24 -4.41 6.81 -17.55
N SER A 25 -3.37 7.66 -17.53
CA SER A 25 -2.05 7.27 -17.00
C SER A 25 -1.99 7.18 -15.47
N LEU A 26 -2.94 7.83 -14.78
CA LEU A 26 -3.03 7.83 -13.32
C LEU A 26 -4.47 7.50 -12.91
N SER A 27 -4.60 6.59 -11.97
CA SER A 27 -5.86 6.24 -11.31
C SER A 27 -5.82 6.63 -9.83
N ASN A 28 -6.98 6.59 -9.17
CA ASN A 28 -7.06 6.72 -7.72
C ASN A 28 -6.14 5.70 -7.03
N GLY A 29 -5.30 6.16 -6.11
CA GLY A 29 -4.30 5.33 -5.43
C GLY A 29 -2.96 5.18 -6.17
N SER A 30 -2.77 5.87 -7.30
CA SER A 30 -1.45 5.95 -7.94
C SER A 30 -0.44 6.62 -7.02
N ILE A 31 0.75 6.02 -6.91
CA ILE A 31 1.86 6.57 -6.13
C ILE A 31 2.91 7.13 -7.09
N ILE A 32 3.21 8.41 -6.95
CA ILE A 32 4.25 9.09 -7.70
C ILE A 32 5.53 9.10 -6.86
N VAL A 33 6.60 8.49 -7.37
CA VAL A 33 7.90 8.42 -6.72
C VAL A 33 9.00 8.86 -7.68
N LYS A 34 10.16 9.25 -7.13
CA LYS A 34 11.37 9.40 -7.93
C LYS A 34 11.79 8.02 -8.48
N PRO A 35 12.27 7.95 -9.73
CA PRO A 35 12.80 6.71 -10.26
C PRO A 35 14.05 6.29 -9.47
N ALA A 36 14.30 4.98 -9.43
CA ALA A 36 15.55 4.46 -8.88
C ALA A 36 16.74 5.03 -9.66
N ILE A 37 17.79 5.42 -8.94
CA ILE A 37 19.03 5.93 -9.51
C ILE A 37 20.10 4.87 -9.32
N ASN A 38 20.74 4.45 -10.42
CA ASN A 38 21.88 3.55 -10.39
C ASN A 38 23.00 4.16 -11.25
N ASP A 39 23.83 5.00 -10.64
CA ASP A 39 24.96 5.63 -11.30
C ASP A 39 26.26 4.90 -10.93
N LYS A 40 26.79 4.15 -11.91
CA LYS A 40 28.05 3.42 -11.79
C LYS A 40 29.27 4.33 -11.70
N LYS A 41 29.21 5.56 -12.21
CA LYS A 41 30.35 6.50 -12.22
C LYS A 41 30.56 7.14 -10.85
N THR A 42 29.47 7.52 -10.18
CA THR A 42 29.50 8.10 -8.84
C THR A 42 29.32 7.06 -7.74
N ASN A 43 29.22 5.77 -8.10
CA ASN A 43 28.92 4.66 -7.20
C ASN A 43 27.68 4.93 -6.33
N THR A 44 26.66 5.57 -6.91
CA THR A 44 25.43 5.97 -6.21
C THR A 44 24.29 5.04 -6.57
N HIS A 45 23.71 4.41 -5.56
CA HIS A 45 22.52 3.56 -5.72
C HIS A 45 21.41 4.06 -4.80
N ILE A 46 20.33 4.57 -5.38
CA ILE A 46 19.12 5.01 -4.68
C ILE A 46 17.97 4.14 -5.20
N PRO A 47 17.44 3.20 -4.39
CA PRO A 47 16.35 2.36 -4.83
C PRO A 47 15.03 3.15 -4.91
N LEU A 48 13.99 2.52 -5.44
CA LEU A 48 12.63 3.05 -5.34
C LEU A 48 12.23 3.23 -3.87
N SER A 49 11.55 4.33 -3.58
CA SER A 49 11.03 4.65 -2.24
C SER A 49 9.88 3.72 -1.80
N VAL A 50 9.37 2.89 -2.71
CA VAL A 50 8.36 1.86 -2.46
C VAL A 50 8.86 0.48 -2.89
N VAL A 51 8.26 -0.56 -2.31
CA VAL A 51 8.49 -1.97 -2.59
C VAL A 51 7.18 -2.54 -3.13
N GLU A 52 7.26 -3.31 -4.22
CA GLU A 52 6.10 -3.98 -4.82
C GLU A 52 5.81 -5.29 -4.06
N HIS A 53 4.61 -5.41 -3.50
CA HIS A 53 4.15 -6.60 -2.81
C HIS A 53 3.09 -7.30 -3.66
N LYS A 54 3.45 -8.43 -4.27
CA LYS A 54 2.48 -9.37 -4.88
C LYS A 54 1.86 -10.28 -3.83
N SER A 55 2.67 -10.65 -2.85
CA SER A 55 2.24 -11.30 -1.62
C SER A 55 2.84 -10.57 -0.44
N SER A 56 2.17 -10.62 0.70
CA SER A 56 2.66 -10.02 1.94
C SER A 56 2.40 -10.95 3.10
N GLU A 57 3.30 -10.88 4.07
CA GLU A 57 3.05 -11.32 5.43
C GLU A 57 2.50 -10.13 6.19
N MET A 58 1.40 -10.33 6.92
CA MET A 58 0.76 -9.28 7.69
C MET A 58 0.48 -9.72 9.12
N ILE A 59 0.68 -8.80 10.05
CA ILE A 59 0.28 -8.94 11.46
C ILE A 59 -0.90 -8.01 11.69
N LEU A 60 -2.04 -8.57 12.07
CA LEU A 60 -3.28 -7.83 12.25
C LEU A 60 -3.45 -7.41 13.71
N ASP A 61 -3.48 -6.10 13.95
CA ASP A 61 -3.99 -5.52 15.19
C ASP A 61 -5.52 -5.42 15.10
N VAL A 62 -6.19 -6.42 15.67
CA VAL A 62 -7.63 -6.59 15.57
C VAL A 62 -8.37 -5.48 16.32
N SER A 63 -9.33 -4.85 15.65
CA SER A 63 -10.18 -3.85 16.28
C SER A 63 -10.95 -4.43 17.49
N PRO A 64 -11.08 -3.68 18.60
CA PRO A 64 -11.66 -4.21 19.85
C PRO A 64 -13.14 -4.62 19.74
N PHE A 65 -13.84 -4.13 18.71
CA PHE A 65 -15.24 -4.47 18.44
C PHE A 65 -15.41 -5.65 17.48
N GLN A 66 -14.31 -6.16 16.92
CA GLN A 66 -14.35 -7.24 15.95
C GLN A 66 -14.41 -8.60 16.67
N LYS A 67 -15.44 -9.38 16.34
CA LYS A 67 -15.66 -10.72 16.90
C LYS A 67 -15.23 -11.83 15.94
N ARG A 68 -15.03 -11.51 14.67
CA ARG A 68 -14.61 -12.47 13.66
C ARG A 68 -13.10 -12.55 13.58
N ILE A 69 -12.62 -13.76 13.27
CA ILE A 69 -11.24 -14.03 12.92
C ILE A 69 -11.15 -14.21 11.40
N LEU A 70 -10.02 -13.79 10.83
CA LEU A 70 -9.69 -14.05 9.44
C LEU A 70 -9.26 -15.51 9.27
N ASN A 71 -9.72 -16.16 8.20
CA ASN A 71 -9.39 -17.54 7.89
C ASN A 71 -8.76 -17.66 6.50
N GLN A 72 -8.09 -18.77 6.26
CA GLN A 72 -7.62 -19.14 4.92
C GLN A 72 -8.79 -19.14 3.93
N GLY A 73 -8.57 -18.53 2.77
CA GLY A 73 -9.57 -18.39 1.71
C GLY A 73 -10.42 -17.13 1.79
N ASP A 74 -10.41 -16.43 2.93
CA ASP A 74 -11.13 -15.15 3.05
C ASP A 74 -10.58 -14.11 2.07
N VAL A 75 -11.48 -13.26 1.59
CA VAL A 75 -11.15 -12.12 0.73
C VAL A 75 -11.13 -10.86 1.60
N ILE A 76 -10.04 -10.12 1.52
CA ILE A 76 -9.83 -8.89 2.26
C ILE A 76 -9.53 -7.74 1.30
N HIS A 77 -9.78 -6.54 1.78
CA HIS A 77 -9.42 -5.30 1.15
C HIS A 77 -8.37 -4.60 2.03
N ILE A 78 -7.28 -4.17 1.41
CA ILE A 78 -6.26 -3.35 2.05
C ILE A 78 -6.41 -1.89 1.61
N SER A 79 -6.34 -0.98 2.57
CA SER A 79 -6.26 0.46 2.34
C SER A 79 -4.97 1.01 2.94
N VAL A 80 -4.01 1.41 2.09
CA VAL A 80 -2.72 1.96 2.50
C VAL A 80 -2.26 3.01 1.50
N ASP A 81 -1.85 4.19 1.97
CA ASP A 81 -1.39 5.29 1.10
C ASP A 81 -2.36 5.59 -0.07
N LEU A 82 -3.68 5.54 0.20
CA LEU A 82 -4.77 5.70 -0.77
C LEU A 82 -4.85 4.62 -1.86
N GLN A 83 -4.04 3.56 -1.78
CA GLN A 83 -4.24 2.35 -2.56
C GLN A 83 -5.37 1.53 -1.98
N PHE A 84 -6.21 0.98 -2.85
CA PHE A 84 -7.34 0.14 -2.52
C PHE A 84 -7.22 -1.15 -3.33
N THR A 85 -6.77 -2.22 -2.68
CA THR A 85 -6.48 -3.49 -3.36
C THR A 85 -7.17 -4.64 -2.64
N VAL A 86 -7.68 -5.58 -3.41
CA VAL A 86 -8.22 -6.84 -2.91
C VAL A 86 -7.12 -7.89 -2.85
N GLY A 87 -7.17 -8.73 -1.81
CA GLY A 87 -6.32 -9.88 -1.68
C GLY A 87 -7.05 -11.07 -1.09
N ARG A 88 -6.50 -12.26 -1.30
CA ARG A 88 -7.00 -13.50 -0.74
C ARG A 88 -6.01 -14.08 0.25
N ILE A 89 -6.51 -14.45 1.42
CA ILE A 89 -5.70 -15.07 2.47
C ILE A 89 -5.30 -16.48 2.04
N LYS A 90 -3.99 -16.75 2.01
CA LYS A 90 -3.41 -18.04 1.64
C LYS A 90 -3.15 -18.93 2.84
N SER A 91 -2.80 -18.35 3.98
CA SER A 91 -2.60 -19.08 5.22
C SER A 91 -2.73 -18.14 6.41
N VAL A 92 -3.12 -18.69 7.55
CA VAL A 92 -3.16 -18.02 8.85
C VAL A 92 -2.36 -18.87 9.82
N ASN A 93 -1.19 -18.38 10.21
CA ASN A 93 -0.24 -19.06 11.09
C ASN A 93 -0.07 -18.22 12.36
N ASN A 94 -0.87 -18.51 13.39
CA ASN A 94 -0.97 -17.73 14.61
C ASN A 94 -1.28 -16.25 14.32
N GLU A 95 -0.30 -15.37 14.47
CA GLU A 95 -0.42 -13.92 14.25
C GLU A 95 -0.03 -13.49 12.83
N ASN A 96 0.65 -14.37 12.08
CA ASN A 96 1.11 -14.07 10.73
C ASN A 96 0.11 -14.58 9.69
N ILE A 97 -0.42 -13.65 8.91
CA ILE A 97 -1.39 -13.90 7.85
C ILE A 97 -0.68 -13.66 6.51
N VAL A 98 -0.71 -14.67 5.64
CA VAL A 98 -0.17 -14.53 4.28
C VAL A 98 -1.31 -14.16 3.35
N VAL A 99 -1.13 -13.07 2.61
CA VAL A 99 -2.10 -12.59 1.62
C VAL A 99 -1.44 -12.57 0.24
N GLU A 100 -2.17 -13.00 -0.77
CA GLU A 100 -1.83 -12.75 -2.17
C GLU A 100 -2.77 -11.68 -2.72
N TRP A 101 -2.21 -10.67 -3.37
CA TRP A 101 -2.96 -9.50 -3.86
C TRP A 101 -3.36 -9.68 -5.32
N ASP A 102 -4.59 -9.32 -5.66
CA ASP A 102 -5.11 -9.39 -7.04
C ASP A 102 -4.35 -8.42 -7.97
N SER A 103 -3.84 -7.32 -7.41
CA SER A 103 -2.89 -6.41 -8.04
C SER A 103 -1.82 -6.04 -7.02
N PRO A 104 -0.57 -5.78 -7.44
CA PRO A 104 0.48 -5.48 -6.48
C PRO A 104 0.16 -4.26 -5.63
N VAL A 105 0.50 -4.32 -4.35
CA VAL A 105 0.41 -3.19 -3.42
C VAL A 105 1.81 -2.61 -3.25
N TYR A 106 1.96 -1.30 -3.33
CA TYR A 106 3.24 -0.64 -3.13
C TYR A 106 3.36 -0.12 -1.69
N ILE A 107 4.32 -0.64 -0.93
CA ILE A 107 4.55 -0.25 0.47
C ILE A 107 5.80 0.62 0.54
N ARG A 108 5.80 1.67 1.37
CA ARG A 108 6.98 2.52 1.56
C ARG A 108 8.14 1.69 2.11
N ARG A 109 9.32 1.86 1.53
CA ARG A 109 10.55 1.18 1.97
C ARG A 109 10.98 1.64 3.36
N GLU A 110 10.79 2.92 3.66
CA GLU A 110 11.15 3.53 4.94
C GLU A 110 9.89 3.96 5.68
N ASN A 111 9.79 3.62 6.97
CA ASN A 111 8.65 3.93 7.84
C ASN A 111 7.30 3.62 7.18
N PRO A 112 7.04 2.33 6.82
CA PRO A 112 5.75 1.95 6.25
C PRO A 112 4.63 2.32 7.21
N GLY A 113 3.58 2.93 6.66
CA GLY A 113 2.36 3.21 7.42
C GLY A 113 1.62 1.92 7.75
N SER A 114 0.81 1.94 8.80
CA SER A 114 -0.14 0.85 9.07
C SER A 114 -1.26 0.88 8.04
N ALA A 115 -1.60 -0.29 7.50
CA ALA A 115 -2.68 -0.45 6.55
C ALA A 115 -3.99 -0.77 7.26
N ILE A 116 -5.11 -0.30 6.73
CA ILE A 116 -6.43 -0.71 7.22
C ILE A 116 -6.88 -1.95 6.46
N ILE A 117 -7.24 -3.00 7.20
CA ILE A 117 -7.75 -4.24 6.63
C ILE A 117 -9.25 -4.33 6.84
N ALA A 118 -9.98 -4.60 5.76
CA ALA A 118 -11.40 -4.90 5.80
C ALA A 118 -11.69 -6.28 5.21
N GLN A 119 -12.53 -7.08 5.88
CA GLN A 119 -13.03 -8.34 5.30
C GLN A 119 -14.14 -8.03 4.32
N LEU A 120 -14.04 -8.58 3.11
CA LEU A 120 -15.06 -8.46 2.07
C LEU A 120 -16.00 -9.68 2.14
N ASP A 121 -16.99 -9.60 3.01
CA ASP A 121 -18.15 -10.48 3.02
C ASP A 121 -19.41 -9.73 2.53
N SER A 122 -20.60 -10.30 2.71
CA SER A 122 -21.87 -9.65 2.31
C SER A 122 -22.14 -8.30 3.02
N LYS A 123 -21.41 -7.99 4.10
CA LYS A 123 -21.45 -6.70 4.81
C LYS A 123 -20.02 -6.32 5.23
N PRO A 124 -19.25 -5.62 4.38
CA PRO A 124 -17.84 -5.33 4.62
C PRO A 124 -17.56 -4.79 6.02
N ARG A 125 -16.48 -5.26 6.64
CA ARG A 125 -16.14 -4.92 8.03
C ARG A 125 -14.67 -4.57 8.15
N ILE A 126 -14.37 -3.51 8.89
CA ILE A 126 -12.99 -3.22 9.30
C ILE A 126 -12.57 -4.27 10.31
N MET A 127 -11.48 -4.97 10.01
CA MET A 127 -10.87 -5.96 10.89
C MET A 127 -9.90 -5.31 11.85
N GLY A 128 -9.20 -4.28 11.40
CA GLY A 128 -8.19 -3.60 12.19
C GLY A 128 -7.11 -2.96 11.32
N SER A 129 -6.00 -2.65 11.98
CA SER A 129 -4.81 -2.12 11.32
C SER A 129 -3.77 -3.24 11.18
N ALA A 130 -2.91 -3.17 10.17
CA ALA A 130 -1.91 -4.21 9.94
C ALA A 130 -0.57 -3.61 9.50
N SER A 131 0.50 -4.18 10.03
CA SER A 131 1.84 -4.03 9.46
C SER A 131 2.06 -5.08 8.37
N LEU A 132 2.72 -4.69 7.28
CA LEU A 132 3.00 -5.57 6.15
C LEU A 132 4.49 -5.67 5.91
N ASP A 133 4.94 -6.91 5.76
CA ASP A 133 6.28 -7.26 5.31
C ASP A 133 6.20 -7.94 3.94
N LEU A 134 7.23 -7.71 3.12
CA LEU A 134 7.32 -8.38 1.83
C LEU A 134 7.55 -9.87 2.08
N LYS A 135 6.73 -10.70 1.45
CA LYS A 135 7.00 -12.13 1.40
C LYS A 135 8.01 -12.42 0.28
N GLU A 136 9.19 -12.92 0.64
CA GLU A 136 10.23 -13.35 -0.31
C GLU A 136 9.81 -14.59 -1.13
#